data_AF-A0A7S1YJQ6-F1
#
_entry.id   AF-A0A7S1YJQ6-F1
#
_cell.length_a   1.000
_cell.length_b   1.000
_cell.length_c   1.000
_cell.angle_alpha   90.00
_cell.angle_beta   90.00
_cell.angle_gamma   90.00
#
_symmetry.space_group_name_H-M   'P 1'
#
loop_
_entity.id
_entity.type
_entity.pdbx_description
1 polymer ?
#
loop_
_entity_poly.entity_id
_entity_poly.type
_entity_poly.pdbx_seq_one_letter_code
_entity_poly.pdbx_strand_id
1 'polypeptide(L)'
;VAAAPAVGRAAWTESVDEAMRLHLQAEVGDRLATVAAAQLVEPVVAAARSFPATAAASLVEVLTMLEGGEVEAHEAALALLKARYRDGAGVGRLVDLRCATSDTPCTVAANLAAEPLAIEAMGAEGDLAAEHAYAAIGPDTVLPTHTALLTVAVAGCRAAVTLDEVVSAVQVLHTCTGLAVRSPVRRLVKGLRKSALRHGAAAAAALAARGSVLAVLRQHATADSTRVLRTIGTVQSFGKDLAKLCDMVKAGVPRPTVGRAKGGGGGRASSSSEESSVSDEEDEGNDEGVEAAVVVDEALMALVPRARKALSALSYRIRSLLEEIRTANVADVESSSDDEYGGGAGRVGRGPRDREDVRHDADFLGASAGDGGGGGSMVAKTREFFAG
;
A
#
# COMPACT_ATOMS: atom_id res chain seq x y z
N VAL A 1 12.51 67.94 -1.01
CA VAL A 1 11.75 67.74 0.26
C VAL A 1 10.33 68.31 0.15
N ALA A 2 10.10 69.62 0.01
CA ALA A 2 8.73 70.15 -0.17
C ALA A 2 8.01 69.67 -1.45
N ALA A 3 8.75 69.30 -2.52
CA ALA A 3 8.21 68.68 -3.73
C ALA A 3 8.08 67.13 -3.67
N ALA A 4 8.55 66.49 -2.59
CA ALA A 4 8.53 65.03 -2.46
C ALA A 4 7.11 64.40 -2.43
N PRO A 5 6.07 65.03 -1.85
CA PRO A 5 4.73 64.42 -1.79
C PRO A 5 4.01 64.29 -3.14
N ALA A 6 4.42 65.06 -4.16
CA ALA A 6 3.84 65.01 -5.51
C ALA A 6 4.57 63.99 -6.38
N VAL A 7 5.90 64.06 -6.43
CA VAL A 7 6.74 63.07 -7.13
C VAL A 7 6.57 61.67 -6.52
N GLY A 8 6.45 61.58 -5.19
CA GLY A 8 6.20 60.32 -4.49
C GLY A 8 4.82 59.71 -4.75
N ARG A 9 3.81 60.46 -5.16
CA ARG A 9 2.52 59.87 -5.58
C ARG A 9 2.55 59.41 -7.03
N ALA A 10 3.09 60.21 -7.94
CA ALA A 10 3.22 59.82 -9.35
C ALA A 10 4.11 58.58 -9.53
N ALA A 11 5.27 58.55 -8.87
CA ALA A 11 6.16 57.38 -8.90
C ALA A 11 5.57 56.18 -8.17
N TRP A 12 4.73 56.37 -7.14
CA TRP A 12 4.04 55.26 -6.47
C TRP A 12 2.92 54.70 -7.35
N THR A 13 2.11 55.54 -8.01
CA THR A 13 1.13 55.06 -8.99
C THR A 13 1.81 54.35 -10.16
N GLU A 14 2.87 54.91 -10.74
CA GLU A 14 3.63 54.21 -11.81
C GLU A 14 4.23 52.87 -11.31
N SER A 15 4.71 52.81 -10.07
CA SER A 15 5.22 51.55 -9.49
C SER A 15 4.13 50.52 -9.19
N VAL A 16 2.93 50.97 -8.82
CA VAL A 16 1.76 50.10 -8.54
C VAL A 16 1.14 49.64 -9.85
N ASP A 17 1.03 50.51 -10.85
CA ASP A 17 0.56 50.18 -12.20
C ASP A 17 1.53 49.24 -12.90
N GLU A 18 2.84 49.41 -12.75
CA GLU A 18 3.85 48.47 -13.24
C GLU A 18 3.82 47.13 -12.48
N ALA A 19 3.71 47.14 -11.14
CA ALA A 19 3.56 45.92 -10.35
C ALA A 19 2.27 45.16 -10.70
N MET A 20 1.17 45.88 -10.94
CA MET A 20 -0.12 45.32 -11.34
C MET A 20 -0.11 44.87 -12.80
N ARG A 21 0.62 45.56 -13.69
CA ARG A 21 0.88 45.11 -15.06
C ARG A 21 1.70 43.82 -15.08
N LEU A 22 2.74 43.73 -14.26
CA LEU A 22 3.56 42.52 -14.11
C LEU A 22 2.75 41.37 -13.48
N HIS A 23 1.92 41.65 -12.47
CA HIS A 23 1.03 40.67 -11.85
C HIS A 23 -0.04 40.17 -12.82
N LEU A 24 -0.70 41.06 -13.59
CA LEU A 24 -1.65 40.68 -14.62
C LEU A 24 -0.98 39.98 -15.81
N GLN A 25 0.27 40.32 -16.15
CA GLN A 25 1.04 39.60 -17.18
C GLN A 25 1.45 38.20 -16.71
N ALA A 26 1.80 38.03 -15.43
CA ALA A 26 1.99 36.73 -14.82
C ALA A 26 0.67 35.94 -14.85
N GLU A 27 -0.40 36.47 -14.25
CA GLU A 27 -1.70 35.78 -14.17
C GLU A 27 -2.31 35.43 -15.55
N VAL A 28 -2.15 36.30 -16.56
CA VAL A 28 -2.54 35.98 -17.95
C VAL A 28 -1.58 34.96 -18.58
N GLY A 29 -0.28 35.02 -18.26
CA GLY A 29 0.71 34.02 -18.62
C GLY A 29 0.34 32.63 -18.08
N ASP A 30 0.08 32.54 -16.77
CA ASP A 30 -0.34 31.34 -16.05
C ASP A 30 -1.61 30.76 -16.69
N ARG A 31 -2.65 31.58 -16.90
CA ARG A 31 -3.90 31.16 -17.54
C ARG A 31 -3.69 30.69 -18.98
N LEU A 32 -2.80 31.33 -19.75
CA LEU A 32 -2.45 30.90 -21.10
C LEU A 32 -1.62 29.60 -21.09
N ALA A 33 -0.76 29.40 -20.09
CA ALA A 33 -0.01 28.17 -19.89
C ALA A 33 -0.94 27.00 -19.55
N THR A 34 -1.90 27.18 -18.64
CA THR A 34 -2.95 26.18 -18.34
C THR A 34 -3.79 25.88 -19.58
N VAL A 35 -4.27 26.88 -20.33
CA VAL A 35 -5.06 26.64 -21.56
C VAL A 35 -4.23 25.92 -22.63
N ALA A 36 -2.94 26.23 -22.77
CA ALA A 36 -2.04 25.51 -23.67
C ALA A 36 -1.79 24.06 -23.21
N ALA A 37 -1.55 23.83 -21.91
CA ALA A 37 -1.40 22.51 -21.33
C ALA A 37 -2.66 21.65 -21.56
N ALA A 38 -3.86 22.21 -21.28
CA ALA A 38 -5.13 21.53 -21.50
C ALA A 38 -5.35 21.15 -22.97
N GLN A 39 -4.98 22.03 -23.92
CA GLN A 39 -5.02 21.72 -25.36
C GLN A 39 -3.98 20.65 -25.78
N LEU A 40 -2.93 20.44 -24.99
CA LEU A 40 -1.92 19.40 -25.24
C LEU A 40 -2.30 18.04 -24.66
N VAL A 41 -3.17 17.95 -23.64
CA VAL A 41 -3.54 16.66 -23.00
C VAL A 41 -4.09 15.65 -24.00
N GLU A 42 -5.10 16.02 -24.78
CA GLU A 42 -5.74 15.10 -25.73
C GLU A 42 -4.75 14.62 -26.82
N PRO A 43 -3.99 15.51 -27.50
CA PRO A 43 -2.91 15.10 -28.41
C PRO A 43 -1.83 14.22 -27.74
N VAL A 44 -1.38 14.55 -26.52
CA VAL A 44 -0.35 13.78 -25.81
C VAL A 44 -0.88 12.40 -25.45
N VAL A 45 -2.10 12.27 -24.93
CA VAL A 45 -2.72 10.97 -24.62
C VAL A 45 -2.95 10.15 -25.89
N ALA A 46 -3.42 10.78 -26.97
CA ALA A 46 -3.61 10.11 -28.26
C ALA A 46 -2.29 9.58 -28.84
N ALA A 47 -1.22 10.38 -28.80
CA ALA A 47 0.11 9.98 -29.23
C ALA A 47 0.70 8.89 -28.30
N ALA A 48 0.64 9.07 -26.99
CA ALA A 48 1.18 8.16 -25.98
C ALA A 48 0.55 6.75 -26.02
N ARG A 49 -0.72 6.62 -26.42
CA ARG A 49 -1.36 5.32 -26.70
C ARG A 49 -0.73 4.54 -27.87
N SER A 50 0.00 5.20 -28.77
CA SER A 50 0.74 4.55 -29.86
C SER A 50 2.17 4.14 -29.49
N PHE A 51 2.65 4.54 -28.31
CA PHE A 51 4.02 4.32 -27.83
C PHE A 51 4.10 3.29 -26.68
N PRO A 52 5.29 2.76 -26.37
CA PRO A 52 5.52 2.00 -25.13
C PRO A 52 5.26 2.84 -23.87
N ALA A 53 4.89 2.19 -22.77
CA ALA A 53 4.53 2.89 -21.53
C ALA A 53 5.69 3.73 -20.93
N THR A 54 6.96 3.42 -21.25
CA THR A 54 8.13 4.26 -20.92
C THR A 54 8.07 5.64 -21.56
N ALA A 55 7.77 5.71 -22.86
CA ALA A 55 7.65 6.95 -23.61
C ALA A 55 6.38 7.72 -23.20
N ALA A 56 5.27 7.01 -22.97
CA ALA A 56 4.05 7.59 -22.40
C ALA A 56 4.33 8.27 -21.04
N ALA A 57 5.09 7.62 -20.15
CA ALA A 57 5.49 8.20 -18.87
C ALA A 57 6.40 9.43 -19.02
N SER A 58 7.35 9.42 -19.96
CA SER A 58 8.18 10.60 -20.23
C SER A 58 7.38 11.78 -20.79
N LEU A 59 6.33 11.53 -21.60
CA LEU A 59 5.45 12.60 -22.08
C LEU A 59 4.62 13.21 -20.93
N VAL A 60 4.12 12.39 -20.00
CA VAL A 60 3.45 12.87 -18.78
C VAL A 60 4.41 13.67 -17.90
N GLU A 61 5.66 13.22 -17.74
CA GLU A 61 6.69 13.97 -17.00
C GLU A 61 6.97 15.34 -17.62
N VAL A 62 7.00 15.45 -18.96
CA VAL A 62 7.11 16.75 -19.64
C VAL A 62 5.91 17.66 -19.33
N LEU A 63 4.69 17.12 -19.23
CA LEU A 63 3.52 17.90 -18.78
C LEU A 63 3.69 18.41 -17.34
N THR A 64 4.27 17.62 -16.41
CA THR A 64 4.56 18.09 -15.04
C THR A 64 5.61 19.20 -14.96
N MET A 65 6.37 19.43 -16.04
CA MET A 65 7.34 20.52 -16.13
C MET A 65 6.74 21.81 -16.72
N LEU A 66 5.48 21.78 -17.19
CA LEU A 66 4.77 22.96 -17.64
C LEU A 66 4.11 23.67 -16.46
N GLU A 67 4.18 24.99 -16.44
CA GLU A 67 3.54 25.81 -15.41
C GLU A 67 2.01 25.60 -15.43
N GLY A 68 1.46 25.21 -14.27
CA GLY A 68 0.06 24.81 -14.12
C GLY A 68 -0.28 23.40 -14.62
N GLY A 69 0.62 22.69 -15.31
CA GLY A 69 0.36 21.41 -15.98
C GLY A 69 0.23 20.16 -15.09
N GLU A 70 0.18 20.32 -13.77
CA GLU A 70 0.08 19.20 -12.82
C GLU A 70 -1.27 18.47 -12.94
N VAL A 71 -2.38 19.21 -13.09
CA VAL A 71 -3.73 18.63 -13.26
C VAL A 71 -3.83 17.90 -14.61
N GLU A 72 -3.30 18.50 -15.66
CA GLU A 72 -3.21 17.92 -17.00
C GLU A 72 -2.36 16.64 -17.02
N ALA A 73 -1.21 16.64 -16.35
CA ALA A 73 -0.37 15.47 -16.19
C ALA A 73 -1.05 14.38 -15.34
N HIS A 74 -1.78 14.77 -14.29
CA HIS A 74 -2.58 13.89 -13.45
C HIS A 74 -3.65 13.16 -14.29
N GLU A 75 -4.42 13.90 -15.09
CA GLU A 75 -5.45 13.35 -15.99
C GLU A 75 -4.85 12.51 -17.13
N ALA A 76 -3.77 12.97 -17.75
CA ALA A 76 -3.05 12.21 -18.77
C ALA A 76 -2.55 10.86 -18.21
N ALA A 77 -1.93 10.86 -17.03
CA ALA A 77 -1.48 9.63 -16.37
C ALA A 77 -2.63 8.66 -16.09
N LEU A 78 -3.80 9.16 -15.68
CA LEU A 78 -5.02 8.34 -15.51
C LEU A 78 -5.51 7.76 -16.84
N ALA A 79 -5.66 8.59 -17.86
CA ALA A 79 -6.11 8.17 -19.19
C ALA A 79 -5.16 7.15 -19.85
N LEU A 80 -3.87 7.21 -19.48
CA LEU A 80 -2.82 6.30 -19.91
C LEU A 80 -2.77 5.02 -19.08
N LEU A 81 -3.03 5.04 -17.76
CA LEU A 81 -3.19 3.82 -16.95
C LEU A 81 -4.46 3.03 -17.33
N LYS A 82 -5.45 3.70 -17.94
CA LYS A 82 -6.64 3.06 -18.55
C LYS A 82 -6.38 2.44 -19.92
N ALA A 83 -5.26 2.75 -20.57
CA ALA A 83 -4.91 2.20 -21.88
C ALA A 83 -4.21 0.84 -21.75
N ARG A 84 -4.31 -0.01 -22.78
CA ARG A 84 -3.51 -1.24 -22.88
C ARG A 84 -2.18 -0.96 -23.56
N TYR A 85 -1.09 -1.49 -23.00
CA TYR A 85 0.23 -1.47 -23.63
C TYR A 85 0.67 -2.88 -24.02
N ARG A 86 1.50 -2.97 -25.07
CA ARG A 86 2.18 -4.21 -25.46
C ARG A 86 3.37 -4.53 -24.57
N ASP A 87 3.98 -3.51 -23.97
CA ASP A 87 5.08 -3.61 -23.02
C ASP A 87 4.70 -2.85 -21.75
N GLY A 88 4.86 -3.52 -20.62
CA GLY A 88 4.59 -2.99 -19.28
C GLY A 88 5.69 -2.10 -18.71
N ALA A 89 6.87 -2.05 -19.34
CA ALA A 89 7.96 -1.18 -18.92
C ALA A 89 7.48 0.29 -18.89
N GLY A 90 7.55 0.91 -17.72
CA GLY A 90 7.09 2.30 -17.49
C GLY A 90 5.75 2.45 -16.78
N VAL A 91 4.92 1.39 -16.65
CA VAL A 91 3.62 1.51 -15.93
C VAL A 91 3.80 1.89 -14.46
N GLY A 92 4.83 1.38 -13.78
CA GLY A 92 5.17 1.84 -12.42
C GLY A 92 5.44 3.35 -12.35
N ARG A 93 6.10 3.92 -13.36
CA ARG A 93 6.37 5.36 -13.46
C ARG A 93 5.11 6.17 -13.73
N LEU A 94 4.17 5.64 -14.52
CA LEU A 94 2.83 6.25 -14.68
C LEU A 94 2.05 6.26 -13.36
N VAL A 95 2.17 5.22 -12.53
CA VAL A 95 1.58 5.18 -11.18
C VAL A 95 2.25 6.20 -10.26
N ASP A 96 3.58 6.28 -10.25
CA ASP A 96 4.32 7.29 -9.47
C ASP A 96 3.91 8.71 -9.88
N LEU A 97 3.88 9.02 -11.19
CA LEU A 97 3.46 10.33 -11.73
C LEU A 97 1.99 10.64 -11.39
N ARG A 98 1.07 9.69 -11.55
CA ARG A 98 -0.35 9.85 -11.20
C ARG A 98 -0.57 10.13 -9.71
N CYS A 99 0.28 9.58 -8.84
CA CYS A 99 0.24 9.87 -7.41
C CYS A 99 0.89 11.22 -7.10
N ALA A 100 2.07 11.51 -7.65
CA ALA A 100 2.85 12.73 -7.36
C ALA A 100 2.15 14.02 -7.82
N THR A 101 1.34 13.95 -8.87
CA THR A 101 0.52 15.06 -9.42
C THR A 101 -0.84 15.21 -8.71
N SER A 102 -1.04 14.55 -7.58
CA SER A 102 -2.28 14.63 -6.80
C SER A 102 -2.05 15.35 -5.49
N ASP A 103 -2.99 16.21 -5.10
CA ASP A 103 -3.08 16.75 -3.73
C ASP A 103 -3.24 15.64 -2.67
N THR A 104 -3.74 14.46 -3.08
CA THR A 104 -4.00 13.31 -2.19
C THR A 104 -3.27 12.05 -2.68
N PRO A 105 -1.93 12.05 -2.71
CA PRO A 105 -1.12 11.01 -3.35
C PRO A 105 -1.40 9.62 -2.76
N CYS A 106 -1.58 9.54 -1.44
CA CYS A 106 -1.86 8.30 -0.75
C CYS A 106 -3.29 7.79 -0.99
N THR A 107 -4.27 8.66 -1.22
CA THR A 107 -5.65 8.28 -1.54
C THR A 107 -5.74 7.70 -2.95
N VAL A 108 -5.06 8.32 -3.91
CA VAL A 108 -4.91 7.78 -5.27
C VAL A 108 -4.20 6.43 -5.25
N ALA A 109 -3.11 6.30 -4.49
CA ALA A 109 -2.44 5.01 -4.30
C ALA A 109 -3.34 3.95 -3.61
N ALA A 110 -4.18 4.33 -2.64
CA ALA A 110 -5.10 3.41 -1.96
C ALA A 110 -6.14 2.83 -2.93
N ASN A 111 -6.67 3.66 -3.84
CA ASN A 111 -7.58 3.22 -4.88
C ASN A 111 -6.89 2.28 -5.88
N LEU A 112 -5.67 2.63 -6.34
CA LEU A 112 -4.89 1.79 -7.25
C LEU A 112 -4.43 0.46 -6.63
N ALA A 113 -4.28 0.38 -5.31
CA ALA A 113 -3.86 -0.84 -4.61
C ALA A 113 -4.90 -1.98 -4.65
N ALA A 114 -6.16 -1.69 -5.02
CA ALA A 114 -7.18 -2.71 -5.25
C ALA A 114 -6.98 -3.49 -6.57
N GLU A 115 -6.40 -2.87 -7.60
CA GLU A 115 -6.27 -3.49 -8.93
C GLU A 115 -5.33 -4.71 -8.94
N PRO A 116 -4.14 -4.69 -8.31
CA PRO A 116 -3.30 -5.90 -8.19
C PRO A 116 -4.00 -7.08 -7.49
N LEU A 117 -4.89 -6.82 -6.53
CA LEU A 117 -5.69 -7.87 -5.87
C LEU A 117 -6.69 -8.49 -6.84
N ALA A 118 -7.36 -7.68 -7.66
CA ALA A 118 -8.32 -8.16 -8.65
C ALA A 118 -7.63 -9.03 -9.72
N ILE A 119 -6.47 -8.60 -10.20
CA ILE A 119 -5.65 -9.34 -11.18
C ILE A 119 -5.16 -10.67 -10.59
N GLU A 120 -4.68 -10.70 -9.34
CA GLU A 120 -4.28 -11.97 -8.70
C GLU A 120 -5.47 -12.90 -8.42
N ALA A 121 -6.65 -12.36 -8.13
CA ALA A 121 -7.85 -13.13 -7.84
C ALA A 121 -8.46 -13.82 -9.07
N MET A 122 -8.38 -13.19 -10.26
CA MET A 122 -8.89 -13.78 -11.51
C MET A 122 -7.91 -14.74 -12.20
N GLY A 123 -6.69 -14.87 -11.68
CA GLY A 123 -5.70 -15.83 -12.18
C GLY A 123 -5.06 -15.42 -13.51
N ALA A 124 -4.58 -16.41 -14.27
CA ALA A 124 -3.82 -16.18 -15.51
C ALA A 124 -4.67 -16.23 -16.79
N GLU A 125 -6.00 -16.27 -16.67
CA GLU A 125 -6.93 -16.32 -17.80
C GLU A 125 -7.12 -14.90 -18.37
N GLY A 126 -6.25 -14.55 -19.31
CA GLY A 126 -5.99 -13.17 -19.75
C GLY A 126 -7.15 -12.42 -20.43
N ASP A 127 -8.27 -13.08 -20.73
CA ASP A 127 -9.43 -12.43 -21.36
C ASP A 127 -10.27 -11.63 -20.35
N LEU A 128 -10.34 -12.03 -19.08
CA LEU A 128 -11.06 -11.27 -18.04
C LEU A 128 -10.31 -10.02 -17.57
N ALA A 129 -9.00 -9.94 -17.83
CA ALA A 129 -8.23 -8.71 -17.59
C ALA A 129 -8.71 -7.53 -18.46
N ALA A 130 -9.61 -7.78 -19.42
CA ALA A 130 -10.20 -6.79 -20.30
C ALA A 130 -11.13 -5.78 -19.60
N GLU A 131 -11.73 -6.16 -18.46
CA GLU A 131 -12.79 -5.39 -17.79
C GLU A 131 -12.29 -4.56 -16.60
N HIS A 132 -10.98 -4.56 -16.32
CA HIS A 132 -10.41 -3.74 -15.25
C HIS A 132 -10.53 -2.24 -15.51
N ALA A 133 -10.66 -1.47 -14.42
CA ALA A 133 -10.67 -0.02 -14.48
C ALA A 133 -9.35 0.58 -14.97
N TYR A 134 -8.24 -0.16 -14.94
CA TYR A 134 -6.89 0.28 -15.33
C TYR A 134 -6.17 -0.79 -16.18
N ALA A 135 -6.46 -0.83 -17.47
CA ALA A 135 -5.96 -1.86 -18.38
C ALA A 135 -4.43 -1.88 -18.62
N ALA A 136 -3.67 -0.90 -18.08
CA ALA A 136 -2.21 -0.92 -18.05
C ALA A 136 -1.64 -1.79 -16.91
N ILE A 137 -2.44 -2.01 -15.86
CA ILE A 137 -2.08 -2.87 -14.73
C ILE A 137 -2.50 -4.29 -15.10
N GLY A 138 -1.52 -5.16 -15.29
CA GLY A 138 -1.68 -6.55 -15.71
C GLY A 138 -0.55 -7.41 -15.16
N PRO A 139 -0.52 -8.72 -15.45
CA PRO A 139 0.33 -9.67 -14.73
C PRO A 139 1.82 -9.33 -14.72
N ASP A 140 2.35 -8.73 -15.78
CA ASP A 140 3.77 -8.35 -15.89
C ASP A 140 4.07 -6.94 -15.32
N THR A 141 3.05 -6.10 -15.09
CA THR A 141 3.17 -4.76 -14.48
C THR A 141 2.75 -4.72 -13.00
N VAL A 142 2.21 -5.81 -12.45
CA VAL A 142 1.86 -5.92 -11.02
C VAL A 142 3.06 -5.60 -10.11
N LEU A 143 4.26 -6.12 -10.40
CA LEU A 143 5.43 -5.89 -9.55
C LEU A 143 5.96 -4.43 -9.58
N PRO A 144 6.13 -3.78 -10.76
CA PRO A 144 6.39 -2.35 -10.84
C PRO A 144 5.32 -1.51 -10.12
N THR A 145 4.04 -1.79 -10.35
CA THR A 145 2.90 -1.09 -9.73
C THR A 145 2.93 -1.21 -8.21
N HIS A 146 3.06 -2.44 -7.69
CA HIS A 146 3.18 -2.73 -6.25
C HIS A 146 4.35 -1.97 -5.60
N THR A 147 5.46 -1.83 -6.32
CA THR A 147 6.65 -1.13 -5.84
C THR A 147 6.46 0.39 -5.82
N ALA A 148 5.82 0.97 -6.85
CA ALA A 148 5.41 2.38 -6.89
C ALA A 148 4.47 2.71 -5.72
N LEU A 149 3.38 1.95 -5.56
CA LEU A 149 2.40 2.15 -4.49
C LEU A 149 3.02 2.07 -3.09
N LEU A 150 3.90 1.09 -2.84
CA LEU A 150 4.64 1.01 -1.58
C LEU A 150 5.62 2.16 -1.37
N THR A 151 6.19 2.73 -2.44
CA THR A 151 7.06 3.91 -2.36
C THR A 151 6.28 5.15 -1.98
N VAL A 152 5.14 5.40 -2.65
CA VAL A 152 4.20 6.49 -2.33
C VAL A 152 3.70 6.38 -0.89
N ALA A 153 3.34 5.17 -0.42
CA ALA A 153 2.88 4.98 0.96
C ALA A 153 3.99 5.21 2.00
N VAL A 154 5.24 4.83 1.72
CA VAL A 154 6.39 5.14 2.60
C VAL A 154 6.66 6.65 2.65
N ALA A 155 6.49 7.37 1.55
CA ALA A 155 6.59 8.83 1.52
C ALA A 155 5.45 9.48 2.33
N GLY A 156 4.21 9.01 2.12
CA GLY A 156 3.03 9.40 2.89
C GLY A 156 3.23 9.26 4.40
N CYS A 157 3.68 8.09 4.87
CA CYS A 157 3.97 7.89 6.30
C CYS A 157 5.10 8.76 6.88
N ARG A 158 5.82 9.55 6.06
CA ARG A 158 6.82 10.53 6.52
C ARG A 158 6.32 11.97 6.44
N ALA A 159 5.44 12.26 5.48
CA ALA A 159 4.97 13.61 5.17
C ALA A 159 3.57 13.92 5.72
N ALA A 160 2.73 12.90 5.96
CA ALA A 160 1.33 13.07 6.35
C ALA A 160 1.15 14.04 7.54
N VAL A 161 0.29 15.04 7.34
CA VAL A 161 -0.07 16.05 8.35
C VAL A 161 -1.55 15.93 8.78
N THR A 162 -2.35 15.18 8.03
CA THR A 162 -3.77 14.90 8.29
C THR A 162 -4.01 13.43 8.64
N LEU A 163 -5.11 13.15 9.34
CA LEU A 163 -5.52 11.77 9.65
C LEU A 163 -5.85 10.99 8.36
N ASP A 164 -6.40 11.66 7.35
CA ASP A 164 -6.80 11.08 6.07
C ASP A 164 -5.60 10.52 5.30
N GLU A 165 -4.51 11.28 5.20
CA GLU A 165 -3.25 10.82 4.58
C GLU A 165 -2.67 9.61 5.33
N VAL A 166 -2.71 9.62 6.67
CA VAL A 166 -2.26 8.49 7.49
C VAL A 166 -3.09 7.24 7.19
N VAL A 167 -4.42 7.36 7.19
CA VAL A 167 -5.35 6.27 6.88
C VAL A 167 -5.04 5.69 5.49
N SER A 168 -4.97 6.53 4.47
CA SER A 168 -4.73 6.10 3.09
C SER A 168 -3.35 5.45 2.92
N ALA A 169 -2.29 6.03 3.49
CA ALA A 169 -0.94 5.44 3.42
C ALA A 169 -0.89 4.07 4.13
N VAL A 170 -1.49 3.95 5.32
CA VAL A 170 -1.56 2.68 6.07
C VAL A 170 -2.40 1.64 5.34
N GLN A 171 -3.48 2.05 4.67
CA GLN A 171 -4.31 1.16 3.83
C GLN A 171 -3.51 0.60 2.64
N VAL A 172 -2.73 1.43 1.92
CA VAL A 172 -1.83 0.96 0.85
C VAL A 172 -0.83 -0.05 1.41
N LEU A 173 -0.19 0.25 2.54
CA LEU A 173 0.79 -0.65 3.17
C LEU A 173 0.18 -2.00 3.55
N HIS A 174 -0.99 -2.01 4.19
CA HIS A 174 -1.67 -3.25 4.56
C HIS A 174 -2.07 -4.05 3.31
N THR A 175 -2.72 -3.41 2.33
CA THR A 175 -3.15 -4.05 1.07
C THR A 175 -1.97 -4.67 0.32
N CYS A 176 -0.91 -3.89 0.05
CA CYS A 176 0.25 -4.37 -0.70
C CYS A 176 1.08 -5.41 0.07
N THR A 177 1.17 -5.32 1.40
CA THR A 177 1.87 -6.34 2.21
C THR A 177 1.06 -7.62 2.29
N GLY A 178 -0.25 -7.53 2.49
CA GLY A 178 -1.18 -8.65 2.47
C GLY A 178 -1.29 -9.34 1.11
N LEU A 179 -1.07 -8.63 0.00
CA LEU A 179 -0.86 -9.22 -1.34
C LEU A 179 0.40 -10.10 -1.35
N ALA A 180 1.55 -9.57 -0.92
CA ALA A 180 2.81 -10.32 -0.90
C ALA A 180 2.80 -11.56 0.03
N VAL A 181 1.95 -11.55 1.06
CA VAL A 181 1.68 -12.72 1.93
C VAL A 181 0.81 -13.76 1.22
N ARG A 182 -0.27 -13.34 0.56
CA ARG A 182 -1.34 -14.22 0.05
C ARG A 182 -1.18 -14.66 -1.41
N SER A 183 -0.33 -13.97 -2.18
CA SER A 183 -0.17 -14.19 -3.62
C SER A 183 0.11 -15.67 -3.96
N PRO A 184 -0.75 -16.33 -4.75
CA PRO A 184 -0.51 -17.68 -5.24
C PRO A 184 0.45 -17.72 -6.44
N VAL A 185 0.72 -16.55 -7.05
CA VAL A 185 1.39 -16.43 -8.36
C VAL A 185 2.91 -16.56 -8.20
N ARG A 186 3.42 -17.80 -8.22
CA ARG A 186 4.83 -18.15 -7.97
C ARG A 186 5.86 -17.23 -8.65
N ARG A 187 5.61 -16.79 -9.90
CA ARG A 187 6.51 -15.87 -10.65
C ARG A 187 6.63 -14.49 -10.01
N LEU A 188 5.58 -13.96 -9.40
CA LEU A 188 5.55 -12.63 -8.76
C LEU A 188 5.99 -12.68 -7.31
N VAL A 189 5.65 -13.75 -6.58
CA VAL A 189 5.88 -13.92 -5.13
C VAL A 189 7.27 -13.48 -4.68
N LYS A 190 8.34 -13.87 -5.39
CA LYS A 190 9.72 -13.48 -5.01
C LYS A 190 9.93 -11.96 -5.05
N GLY A 191 9.47 -11.31 -6.13
CA GLY A 191 9.56 -9.86 -6.30
C GLY A 191 8.68 -9.11 -5.29
N LEU A 192 7.43 -9.53 -5.14
CA LEU A 192 6.45 -8.94 -4.22
C LEU A 192 6.95 -9.01 -2.77
N ARG A 193 7.47 -10.16 -2.32
CA ARG A 193 8.06 -10.29 -0.98
C ARG A 193 9.30 -9.42 -0.80
N LYS A 194 10.17 -9.31 -1.81
CA LYS A 194 11.35 -8.42 -1.78
C LYS A 194 10.94 -6.95 -1.63
N SER A 195 9.95 -6.51 -2.41
CA SER A 195 9.45 -5.14 -2.38
C SER A 195 8.73 -4.84 -1.06
N ALA A 196 7.83 -5.73 -0.61
CA ALA A 196 7.11 -5.60 0.65
C ALA A 196 8.05 -5.61 1.88
N LEU A 197 9.09 -6.44 1.92
CA LEU A 197 10.07 -6.41 3.02
C LEU A 197 10.90 -5.12 3.02
N ARG A 198 11.37 -4.67 1.84
CA ARG A 198 12.18 -3.44 1.74
C ARG A 198 11.38 -2.20 2.13
N HIS A 199 10.19 -2.02 1.56
CA HIS A 199 9.34 -0.85 1.81
C HIS A 199 8.59 -0.96 3.13
N GLY A 200 8.11 -2.15 3.51
CA GLY A 200 7.48 -2.40 4.81
C GLY A 200 8.41 -2.12 5.98
N ALA A 201 9.69 -2.47 5.89
CA ALA A 201 10.68 -2.09 6.91
C ALA A 201 10.91 -0.57 6.98
N ALA A 202 10.85 0.13 5.84
CA ALA A 202 10.97 1.60 5.79
C ALA A 202 9.71 2.30 6.32
N ALA A 203 8.52 1.76 6.03
CA ALA A 203 7.23 2.23 6.52
C ALA A 203 7.09 2.02 8.02
N ALA A 204 7.36 0.80 8.53
CA ALA A 204 7.34 0.52 9.95
C ALA A 204 8.31 1.41 10.74
N ALA A 205 9.47 1.74 10.17
CA ALA A 205 10.41 2.70 10.75
C ALA A 205 9.89 4.15 10.73
N ALA A 206 9.17 4.56 9.67
CA ALA A 206 8.54 5.88 9.60
C ALA A 206 7.39 6.02 10.62
N LEU A 207 6.50 5.01 10.68
CA LEU A 207 5.40 4.93 11.64
C LEU A 207 5.88 4.85 13.11
N ALA A 208 7.06 4.25 13.36
CA ALA A 208 7.65 4.16 14.70
C ALA A 208 8.51 5.39 15.09
N ALA A 209 8.82 6.27 14.13
CA ALA A 209 9.54 7.50 14.41
C ALA A 209 8.70 8.42 15.31
N ARG A 210 9.33 9.33 16.04
CA ARG A 210 8.63 10.41 16.78
C ARG A 210 8.01 11.48 15.84
N GLY A 211 7.86 11.16 14.56
CA GLY A 211 7.42 12.07 13.50
C GLY A 211 5.89 12.19 13.40
N SER A 212 5.46 12.78 12.28
CA SER A 212 4.11 13.32 12.12
C SER A 212 2.99 12.32 12.40
N VAL A 213 3.08 11.06 11.93
CA VAL A 213 1.98 10.08 12.07
C VAL A 213 1.51 9.88 13.52
N LEU A 214 2.44 9.69 14.47
CA LEU A 214 2.06 9.53 15.89
C LEU A 214 1.56 10.85 16.51
N ALA A 215 1.99 12.00 15.99
CA ALA A 215 1.48 13.30 16.43
C ALA A 215 0.05 13.55 15.90
N VAL A 216 -0.20 13.26 14.63
CA VAL A 216 -1.52 13.32 13.98
C VAL A 216 -2.52 12.41 14.68
N LEU A 217 -2.16 11.16 14.97
CA LEU A 217 -3.04 10.22 15.68
C LEU A 217 -3.37 10.70 17.11
N ARG A 218 -2.42 11.35 17.80
CA ARG A 218 -2.68 11.98 19.13
C ARG A 218 -3.57 13.19 19.02
N GLN A 219 -3.33 14.08 18.06
CA GLN A 219 -4.11 15.30 17.86
C GLN A 219 -5.59 14.98 17.60
N HIS A 220 -5.88 13.89 16.90
CA HIS A 220 -7.24 13.45 16.60
C HIS A 220 -7.81 12.46 17.63
N ALA A 221 -7.03 12.05 18.65
CA ALA A 221 -7.43 11.01 19.59
C ALA A 221 -8.69 11.37 20.42
N THR A 222 -8.82 12.63 20.82
CA THR A 222 -9.98 13.12 21.57
C THR A 222 -11.15 13.46 20.66
N ALA A 223 -10.88 14.04 19.47
CA ALA A 223 -11.92 14.46 18.53
C ALA A 223 -12.57 13.30 17.75
N ASP A 224 -11.80 12.26 17.40
CA ASP A 224 -12.27 11.08 16.65
C ASP A 224 -11.51 9.81 17.08
N SER A 225 -11.70 9.45 18.35
CA SER A 225 -11.09 8.27 18.96
C SER A 225 -11.39 6.98 18.18
N THR A 226 -12.60 6.84 17.64
CA THR A 226 -13.03 5.66 16.88
C THR A 226 -12.23 5.48 15.59
N ARG A 227 -12.04 6.56 14.81
CA ARG A 227 -11.24 6.50 13.57
C ARG A 227 -9.76 6.33 13.85
N VAL A 228 -9.24 6.96 14.91
CA VAL A 228 -7.85 6.74 15.36
C VAL A 228 -7.62 5.27 15.75
N LEU A 229 -8.51 4.68 16.56
CA LEU A 229 -8.43 3.27 16.95
C LEU A 229 -8.54 2.32 15.74
N ARG A 230 -9.45 2.60 14.80
CA ARG A 230 -9.56 1.84 13.53
C ARG A 230 -8.25 1.90 12.73
N THR A 231 -7.65 3.09 12.64
CA THR A 231 -6.37 3.31 11.94
C THR A 231 -5.23 2.53 12.61
N ILE A 232 -5.15 2.56 13.95
CA ILE A 232 -4.20 1.76 14.73
C ILE A 232 -4.42 0.26 14.47
N GLY A 233 -5.67 -0.20 14.37
CA GLY A 233 -6.00 -1.57 13.97
C GLY A 233 -5.42 -1.95 12.61
N THR A 234 -5.55 -1.10 11.59
CA THR A 234 -4.95 -1.33 10.27
C THR A 234 -3.42 -1.32 10.31
N VAL A 235 -2.78 -0.45 11.11
CA VAL A 235 -1.32 -0.49 11.35
C VAL A 235 -0.89 -1.81 12.00
N GLN A 236 -1.66 -2.32 12.97
CA GLN A 236 -1.38 -3.61 13.61
C GLN A 236 -1.54 -4.78 12.61
N SER A 237 -2.54 -4.75 11.73
CA SER A 237 -2.72 -5.75 10.67
C SER A 237 -1.55 -5.74 9.68
N PHE A 238 -1.15 -4.57 9.18
CA PHE A 238 0.09 -4.41 8.40
C PHE A 238 1.32 -4.97 9.13
N GLY A 239 1.44 -4.70 10.44
CA GLY A 239 2.53 -5.23 11.27
C GLY A 239 2.54 -6.75 11.37
N LYS A 240 1.37 -7.38 11.50
CA LYS A 240 1.19 -8.85 11.49
C LYS A 240 1.56 -9.44 10.12
N ASP A 241 1.10 -8.83 9.02
CA ASP A 241 1.43 -9.28 7.66
C ASP A 241 2.95 -9.20 7.40
N LEU A 242 3.61 -8.10 7.78
CA LEU A 242 5.05 -7.94 7.62
C LEU A 242 5.86 -8.90 8.51
N ALA A 243 5.36 -9.21 9.72
CA ALA A 243 5.95 -10.25 10.57
C ALA A 243 5.81 -11.64 9.92
N LYS A 244 4.65 -11.97 9.38
CA LYS A 244 4.39 -13.22 8.64
C LYS A 244 5.28 -13.34 7.40
N LEU A 245 5.50 -12.26 6.65
CA LEU A 245 6.48 -12.22 5.56
C LEU A 245 7.91 -12.56 6.03
N CYS A 246 8.32 -12.05 7.19
CA CYS A 246 9.63 -12.37 7.74
C CYS A 246 9.78 -13.87 8.05
N ASP A 247 8.74 -14.52 8.57
CA ASP A 247 8.76 -15.96 8.87
C ASP A 247 8.69 -16.80 7.60
N MET A 248 7.87 -16.41 6.62
CA MET A 248 7.81 -17.04 5.30
C MET A 248 9.10 -16.94 4.49
N VAL A 249 9.98 -15.96 4.79
CA VAL A 249 11.33 -15.88 4.21
C VAL A 249 12.33 -16.72 5.02
N LYS A 250 12.22 -16.76 6.35
CA LYS A 250 13.07 -17.61 7.21
C LYS A 250 12.86 -19.11 7.01
N ALA A 251 11.62 -19.53 6.83
CA ALA A 251 11.28 -20.91 6.45
C ALA A 251 11.76 -21.25 5.02
N GLY A 252 12.18 -20.24 4.26
CA GLY A 252 12.54 -20.32 2.85
C GLY A 252 11.36 -20.65 1.94
N VAL A 253 11.65 -20.70 0.64
CA VAL A 253 10.68 -21.22 -0.33
C VAL A 253 10.91 -22.72 -0.44
N PRO A 254 9.96 -23.59 -0.02
CA PRO A 254 10.12 -25.01 -0.22
C PRO A 254 10.25 -25.27 -1.72
N ARG A 255 11.36 -25.89 -2.14
CA ARG A 255 11.49 -26.32 -3.54
C ARG A 255 10.34 -27.27 -3.84
N PRO A 256 9.63 -27.12 -4.97
CA PRO A 256 8.76 -28.18 -5.42
C PRO A 256 9.62 -29.43 -5.61
N THR A 257 9.32 -30.49 -4.88
CA THR A 257 9.85 -31.81 -5.17
C THR A 257 9.41 -32.14 -6.59
N VAL A 258 10.35 -32.09 -7.53
CA VAL A 258 10.14 -32.68 -8.85
C VAL A 258 10.09 -34.18 -8.60
N GLY A 259 8.87 -34.68 -8.38
CA GLY A 259 8.59 -36.10 -8.36
C GLY A 259 8.90 -36.65 -9.74
N ARG A 260 10.18 -36.99 -9.96
CA ARG A 260 10.63 -37.74 -11.13
C ARG A 260 9.83 -39.02 -11.11
N ALA A 261 8.85 -39.15 -12.00
CA ALA A 261 8.04 -40.35 -12.12
C ALA A 261 9.02 -41.53 -12.29
N LYS A 262 9.10 -42.38 -11.26
CA LYS A 262 10.05 -43.49 -11.21
C LYS A 262 9.60 -44.47 -12.30
N GLY A 263 10.36 -44.53 -13.39
CA GLY A 263 10.03 -45.37 -14.54
C GLY A 263 9.99 -46.85 -14.13
N GLY A 264 8.79 -47.40 -13.98
CA GLY A 264 8.57 -48.84 -13.91
C GLY A 264 8.54 -49.39 -15.34
N GLY A 265 9.57 -50.15 -15.72
CA GLY A 265 9.65 -50.78 -17.05
C GLY A 265 8.91 -52.12 -17.12
N GLY A 266 8.66 -52.59 -18.35
CA GLY A 266 8.24 -53.97 -18.61
C GLY A 266 7.60 -54.18 -19.99
N GLY A 267 8.31 -54.86 -20.92
CA GLY A 267 7.73 -55.35 -22.18
C GLY A 267 8.70 -55.35 -23.37
N ARG A 268 9.20 -56.53 -23.78
CA ARG A 268 10.13 -56.74 -24.91
C ARG A 268 9.43 -56.76 -26.27
N ALA A 269 10.13 -56.34 -27.35
CA ALA A 269 10.51 -57.22 -28.47
C ALA A 269 11.38 -56.54 -29.58
N SER A 270 12.55 -57.16 -29.86
CA SER A 270 13.20 -57.35 -31.18
C SER A 270 13.91 -56.21 -31.98
N SER A 271 15.23 -56.44 -32.22
CA SER A 271 16.09 -56.10 -33.40
C SER A 271 16.28 -54.62 -33.82
N SER A 272 17.48 -54.14 -34.20
CA SER A 272 18.83 -54.77 -34.34
C SER A 272 19.95 -53.70 -34.51
N SER A 273 21.21 -54.09 -34.26
CA SER A 273 22.49 -53.39 -34.61
C SER A 273 22.83 -52.13 -33.77
N GLU A 274 23.86 -52.17 -32.91
CA GLU A 274 25.30 -51.90 -33.18
C GLU A 274 25.57 -50.41 -33.49
N GLU A 275 26.40 -49.66 -32.76
CA GLU A 275 27.33 -49.93 -31.62
C GLU A 275 27.03 -48.99 -30.40
N SER A 276 27.85 -48.74 -29.35
CA SER A 276 29.20 -49.20 -28.93
C SER A 276 29.41 -49.09 -27.39
N SER A 277 30.67 -49.02 -26.93
CA SER A 277 31.20 -48.73 -25.56
C SER A 277 30.28 -47.96 -24.58
N VAL A 278 29.96 -48.40 -23.36
CA VAL A 278 30.75 -49.01 -22.24
C VAL A 278 31.81 -48.10 -21.62
N SER A 279 31.49 -47.62 -20.42
CA SER A 279 32.44 -47.43 -19.31
C SER A 279 31.66 -47.55 -17.99
N ASP A 280 31.80 -48.70 -17.32
CA ASP A 280 31.40 -48.82 -15.91
C ASP A 280 32.45 -48.07 -15.07
N GLU A 281 32.03 -46.97 -14.42
CA GLU A 281 32.65 -46.55 -13.17
C GLU A 281 31.60 -46.65 -12.07
N GLU A 282 32.04 -47.15 -10.92
CA GLU A 282 31.26 -47.22 -9.70
C GLU A 282 30.97 -45.78 -9.22
N ASP A 283 29.69 -45.41 -9.09
CA ASP A 283 29.30 -44.38 -8.14
C ASP A 283 28.29 -44.97 -7.16
N GLU A 284 28.48 -44.62 -5.90
CA GLU A 284 27.95 -45.33 -4.75
C GLU A 284 26.44 -45.11 -4.62
N GLY A 285 25.78 -45.98 -3.84
CA GLY A 285 24.36 -45.89 -3.56
C GLY A 285 23.98 -44.66 -2.73
N ASN A 286 23.93 -43.48 -3.33
CA ASN A 286 23.37 -42.27 -2.75
C ASN A 286 21.84 -42.26 -2.85
N ASP A 287 21.19 -43.16 -2.12
CA ASP A 287 19.76 -43.08 -1.77
C ASP A 287 19.61 -42.45 -0.36
N GLU A 288 20.35 -41.36 -0.11
CA GLU A 288 20.18 -40.51 1.06
C GLU A 288 19.39 -39.24 0.70
N GLY A 289 18.18 -39.16 1.25
CA GLY A 289 17.40 -37.94 1.46
C GLY A 289 17.45 -36.86 0.38
N VAL A 290 16.45 -36.85 -0.52
CA VAL A 290 16.02 -35.58 -1.14
C VAL A 290 15.34 -34.72 -0.07
N GLU A 291 16.13 -34.20 0.87
CA GLU A 291 15.77 -33.01 1.61
C GLU A 291 15.35 -31.96 0.59
N ALA A 292 14.18 -31.37 0.78
CA ALA A 292 13.70 -30.32 -0.12
C ALA A 292 14.59 -29.09 0.06
N ALA A 293 15.71 -29.03 -0.68
CA ALA A 293 16.78 -28.07 -0.50
C ALA A 293 16.22 -26.64 -0.45
N VAL A 294 16.07 -26.13 0.78
CA VAL A 294 15.41 -24.86 1.05
C VAL A 294 16.33 -23.77 0.55
N VAL A 295 16.01 -23.21 -0.62
CA VAL A 295 16.80 -22.10 -1.18
C VAL A 295 16.47 -20.86 -0.38
N VAL A 296 17.27 -20.65 0.66
CA VAL A 296 17.29 -19.41 1.43
C VAL A 296 17.84 -18.32 0.53
N ASP A 297 16.99 -17.37 0.14
CA ASP A 297 17.44 -16.21 -0.62
C ASP A 297 18.15 -15.24 0.35
N GLU A 298 19.48 -15.21 0.29
CA GLU A 298 20.33 -14.39 1.16
C GLU A 298 19.95 -12.90 1.11
N ALA A 299 19.58 -12.40 -0.06
CA ALA A 299 19.19 -11.00 -0.25
C ALA A 299 17.83 -10.68 0.39
N LEU A 300 16.91 -11.64 0.47
CA LEU A 300 15.68 -11.52 1.27
C LEU A 300 15.98 -11.65 2.77
N MET A 301 16.82 -12.60 3.18
CA MET A 301 17.19 -12.80 4.58
C MET A 301 17.89 -11.57 5.18
N ALA A 302 18.73 -10.87 4.42
CA ALA A 302 19.36 -9.63 4.85
C ALA A 302 18.35 -8.52 5.22
N LEU A 303 17.13 -8.55 4.67
CA LEU A 303 16.07 -7.58 4.98
C LEU A 303 15.32 -7.93 6.28
N VAL A 304 15.28 -9.21 6.68
CA VAL A 304 14.46 -9.68 7.80
C VAL A 304 14.84 -9.07 9.16
N PRO A 305 16.13 -8.98 9.56
CA PRO A 305 16.51 -8.31 10.82
C PRO A 305 16.07 -6.85 10.88
N ARG A 306 16.17 -6.12 9.75
CA ARG A 306 15.76 -4.72 9.65
C ARG A 306 14.24 -4.57 9.80
N ALA A 307 13.46 -5.40 9.12
CA ALA A 307 12.00 -5.43 9.25
C ALA A 307 11.56 -5.76 10.69
N ARG A 308 12.15 -6.81 11.29
CA ARG A 308 11.89 -7.19 12.69
C ARG A 308 12.20 -6.07 13.69
N LYS A 309 13.35 -5.41 13.56
CA LYS A 309 13.73 -4.27 14.42
C LYS A 309 12.74 -3.11 14.30
N ALA A 310 12.29 -2.79 13.09
CA ALA A 310 11.28 -1.75 12.86
C ALA A 310 9.91 -2.12 13.45
N LEU A 311 9.48 -3.38 13.30
CA LEU A 311 8.24 -3.89 13.89
C LEU A 311 8.22 -3.86 15.42
N SER A 312 9.33 -4.21 16.09
CA SER A 312 9.43 -4.12 17.54
C SER A 312 9.30 -2.68 18.03
N ALA A 313 9.94 -1.73 17.35
CA ALA A 313 9.82 -0.31 17.66
C ALA A 313 8.39 0.22 17.44
N LEU A 314 7.74 -0.19 16.33
CA LEU A 314 6.36 0.16 16.01
C LEU A 314 5.38 -0.38 17.05
N SER A 315 5.50 -1.65 17.43
CA SER A 315 4.65 -2.30 18.45
C SER A 315 4.74 -1.59 19.81
N TYR A 316 5.96 -1.24 20.24
CA TYR A 316 6.17 -0.46 21.47
C TYR A 316 5.52 0.94 21.39
N ARG A 317 5.65 1.64 20.25
CA ARG A 317 5.02 2.95 20.03
C ARG A 317 3.49 2.89 20.04
N ILE A 318 2.90 1.89 19.38
CA ILE A 318 1.45 1.69 19.35
C ILE A 318 0.93 1.40 20.76
N ARG A 319 1.63 0.60 21.56
CA ARG A 319 1.23 0.33 22.95
C ARG A 319 1.26 1.60 23.80
N SER A 320 2.30 2.43 23.67
CA SER A 320 2.38 3.75 24.33
C SER A 320 1.19 4.63 23.94
N LEU A 321 0.91 4.75 22.64
CA LEU A 321 -0.20 5.57 22.13
C LEU A 321 -1.56 5.07 22.64
N LEU A 322 -1.81 3.76 22.65
CA LEU A 322 -3.07 3.21 23.16
C LEU A 322 -3.27 3.48 24.66
N GLU A 323 -2.21 3.44 25.46
CA GLU A 323 -2.30 3.80 26.88
C GLU A 323 -2.52 5.30 27.07
N GLU A 324 -1.84 6.14 26.29
CA GLU A 324 -2.07 7.60 26.27
C GLU A 324 -3.55 7.93 25.93
N ILE A 325 -4.10 7.34 24.86
CA ILE A 325 -5.53 7.49 24.48
C ILE A 325 -6.45 7.01 25.60
N ARG A 326 -6.15 5.86 26.21
CA ARG A 326 -6.93 5.31 27.32
C ARG A 326 -6.95 6.29 28.51
N THR A 327 -5.80 6.85 28.89
CA THR A 327 -5.73 7.80 30.01
C THR A 327 -6.48 9.10 29.72
N ALA A 328 -6.42 9.62 28.48
CA ALA A 328 -7.18 10.81 28.08
C ALA A 328 -8.70 10.58 28.17
N ASN A 329 -9.19 9.44 27.66
CA ASN A 329 -10.62 9.12 27.68
C ASN A 329 -11.17 8.90 29.10
N VAL A 330 -10.37 8.39 30.04
CA VAL A 330 -10.80 8.24 31.45
C VAL A 330 -10.95 9.61 32.12
N ALA A 331 -9.99 10.51 31.93
CA ALA A 331 -10.03 11.85 32.51
C ALA A 331 -11.23 12.70 31.99
N ASP A 332 -11.58 12.54 30.71
CA ASP A 332 -12.75 13.19 30.11
C ASP A 332 -14.06 12.77 30.81
N VAL A 333 -14.26 11.47 30.99
CA VAL A 333 -15.44 10.91 31.71
C VAL A 333 -15.51 11.41 33.15
N GLU A 334 -14.41 11.39 33.90
CA GLU A 334 -14.39 11.88 35.28
C GLU A 334 -14.76 13.37 35.36
N SER A 335 -14.24 14.21 34.46
CA SER A 335 -14.57 15.64 34.42
C SER A 335 -16.04 15.94 34.08
N SER A 336 -16.68 15.08 33.27
CA SER A 336 -18.10 15.23 32.94
C SER A 336 -19.05 14.90 34.11
N SER A 337 -18.56 14.22 35.15
CA SER A 337 -19.40 13.73 36.26
C SER A 337 -19.56 14.70 37.44
N ASP A 338 -18.74 15.74 37.53
CA ASP A 338 -18.79 16.70 38.66
C ASP A 338 -19.82 17.84 38.46
N ASP A 339 -20.24 18.15 37.23
CA ASP A 339 -21.19 19.24 36.95
C ASP A 339 -22.68 18.82 37.09
N GLU A 340 -23.03 17.52 37.03
CA GLU A 340 -24.44 17.07 37.06
C GLU A 340 -24.97 16.67 38.45
N TYR A 341 -24.11 16.59 39.48
CA TYR A 341 -24.53 16.21 40.85
C TYR A 341 -24.39 17.31 41.92
N GLY A 342 -24.20 18.56 41.48
CA GLY A 342 -24.13 19.77 42.31
C GLY A 342 -25.45 20.27 42.92
N GLY A 343 -26.32 19.41 43.46
CA GLY A 343 -27.45 19.88 44.30
C GLY A 343 -28.74 19.06 44.26
N GLY A 344 -28.83 18.00 45.05
CA GLY A 344 -30.08 17.21 45.13
C GLY A 344 -30.13 16.21 46.28
N ALA A 345 -30.37 16.68 47.51
CA ALA A 345 -30.64 15.80 48.65
C ALA A 345 -32.07 15.19 48.58
N GLY A 346 -32.31 14.36 47.56
CA GLY A 346 -33.59 13.70 47.27
C GLY A 346 -33.47 12.18 47.20
N ARG A 347 -34.09 11.47 48.14
CA ARG A 347 -34.11 10.00 48.15
C ARG A 347 -34.97 9.44 47.01
N VAL A 348 -34.32 8.91 45.97
CA VAL A 348 -34.86 7.94 45.01
C VAL A 348 -33.74 6.94 44.78
N GLY A 349 -33.88 5.62 44.86
CA GLY A 349 -35.03 4.73 44.92
C GLY A 349 -34.47 3.42 44.37
N ARG A 350 -34.12 2.47 45.24
CA ARG A 350 -33.42 1.24 44.83
C ARG A 350 -34.36 0.37 43.98
N GLY A 351 -34.27 0.49 42.66
CA GLY A 351 -34.75 -0.54 41.74
C GLY A 351 -34.02 -1.87 41.98
N PRO A 352 -34.68 -3.02 41.80
CA PRO A 352 -34.04 -4.31 41.96
C PRO A 352 -32.92 -4.49 40.91
N ARG A 353 -31.85 -5.14 41.32
CA ARG A 353 -30.71 -5.46 40.46
C ARG A 353 -31.04 -6.69 39.62
N ASP A 354 -31.32 -6.53 38.33
CA ASP A 354 -31.03 -7.60 37.39
C ASP A 354 -29.51 -7.75 37.31
N ARG A 355 -29.03 -8.91 37.75
CA ARG A 355 -27.62 -9.23 37.95
C ARG A 355 -27.18 -10.44 37.13
N GLU A 356 -27.86 -10.67 36.02
CA GLU A 356 -27.71 -11.80 35.10
C GLU A 356 -27.81 -11.32 33.64
N ASP A 357 -26.88 -10.46 33.20
CA ASP A 357 -26.56 -10.29 31.75
C ASP A 357 -25.22 -9.57 31.44
N VAL A 358 -24.29 -9.46 32.40
CA VAL A 358 -22.96 -8.84 32.20
C VAL A 358 -21.84 -9.86 32.40
N ARG A 359 -21.92 -10.99 31.68
CA ARG A 359 -20.90 -12.08 31.70
C ARG A 359 -20.70 -12.80 30.36
N HIS A 360 -20.92 -12.16 29.21
CA HIS A 360 -20.52 -12.72 27.91
C HIS A 360 -19.95 -11.65 26.98
N ASP A 361 -18.71 -11.22 27.24
CA ASP A 361 -17.87 -10.49 26.27
C ASP A 361 -16.36 -10.54 26.59
N ALA A 362 -15.92 -11.42 27.51
CA ALA A 362 -14.53 -11.53 27.93
C ALA A 362 -13.72 -12.64 27.21
N ASP A 363 -14.36 -13.45 26.37
CA ASP A 363 -13.76 -14.67 25.80
C ASP A 363 -13.06 -14.48 24.44
N PHE A 364 -13.11 -13.28 23.82
CA PHE A 364 -12.52 -13.06 22.49
C PHE A 364 -11.00 -12.81 22.48
N LEU A 365 -10.32 -12.85 23.63
CA LEU A 365 -8.88 -12.59 23.76
C LEU A 365 -8.17 -13.64 24.65
N GLY A 366 -8.38 -14.94 24.37
CA GLY A 366 -7.93 -16.02 25.28
C GLY A 366 -7.41 -17.34 24.70
N ALA A 367 -7.32 -17.54 23.38
CA ALA A 367 -6.74 -18.75 22.76
C ALA A 367 -6.45 -18.51 21.26
N SER A 368 -5.45 -19.10 20.60
CA SER A 368 -4.41 -20.04 21.03
C SER A 368 -3.13 -19.86 20.19
N ALA A 369 -1.98 -20.26 20.75
CA ALA A 369 -0.89 -20.78 19.93
C ALA A 369 -1.18 -22.27 19.67
N GLY A 370 -1.12 -22.72 18.42
CA GLY A 370 -1.35 -24.12 18.07
C GLY A 370 -1.48 -24.34 16.57
N ASP A 371 -0.47 -24.99 15.99
CA ASP A 371 -0.54 -25.53 14.63
C ASP A 371 -1.49 -26.73 14.56
N GLY A 372 -2.21 -26.87 13.45
CA GLY A 372 -3.10 -28.01 13.17
C GLY A 372 -3.96 -27.73 11.94
N GLY A 373 -3.90 -28.59 10.92
CA GLY A 373 -4.55 -28.34 9.63
C GLY A 373 -5.72 -29.27 9.31
N GLY A 374 -6.37 -28.99 8.17
CA GLY A 374 -7.21 -29.95 7.44
C GLY A 374 -8.71 -29.89 7.72
N GLY A 375 -9.50 -30.23 6.68
CA GLY A 375 -10.96 -30.40 6.75
C GLY A 375 -11.74 -29.25 6.13
N GLY A 376 -12.62 -29.54 5.17
CA GLY A 376 -13.46 -28.54 4.51
C GLY A 376 -14.96 -28.83 4.64
N SER A 377 -15.75 -28.06 3.88
CA SER A 377 -17.17 -28.32 3.57
C SER A 377 -18.20 -28.14 4.70
N MET A 378 -18.88 -26.98 4.75
CA MET A 378 -20.24 -26.87 4.16
C MET A 378 -20.90 -25.47 4.32
N VAL A 379 -21.54 -25.02 3.22
CA VAL A 379 -22.88 -24.39 3.16
C VAL A 379 -23.17 -23.05 3.88
N ALA A 380 -23.06 -21.98 3.08
CA ALA A 380 -24.11 -20.99 2.71
C ALA A 380 -24.87 -20.11 3.74
N LYS A 381 -25.19 -18.89 3.25
CA LYS A 381 -25.92 -17.76 3.87
C LYS A 381 -25.11 -17.03 4.97
N THR A 382 -25.04 -15.70 5.03
CA THR A 382 -25.82 -14.61 4.39
C THR A 382 -24.90 -13.51 3.80
N ARG A 383 -25.24 -12.98 2.62
CA ARG A 383 -24.71 -11.70 2.10
C ARG A 383 -25.80 -10.64 2.25
N GLU A 384 -25.77 -9.82 3.30
CA GLU A 384 -26.64 -8.63 3.38
C GLU A 384 -26.24 -7.63 4.49
N PHE A 385 -24.96 -7.23 4.55
CA PHE A 385 -24.53 -6.07 5.36
C PHE A 385 -23.46 -5.26 4.61
N PHE A 386 -23.43 -3.95 4.86
CA PHE A 386 -22.51 -2.95 4.28
C PHE A 386 -22.82 -2.50 2.83
N ALA A 387 -24.03 -1.99 2.64
CA ALA A 387 -24.20 -0.68 2.00
C ALA A 387 -24.48 0.32 3.13
N GLY A 388 -23.67 1.37 3.24
CA GLY A 388 -23.62 2.29 4.38
C GLY A 388 -22.22 2.88 4.55
#